data_AF-A0A258IWK6-F1
#
_entry.id   AF-A0A258IWK6-F1
#
_cell.length_a   1.000
_cell.length_b   1.000
_cell.length_c   1.000
_cell.angle_alpha   90.00
_cell.angle_beta   90.00
_cell.angle_gamma   90.00
#
_symmetry.space_group_name_H-M   'P 1'
#
loop_
_entity.id
_entity.type
_entity.pdbx_description
1 polymer ?
#
loop_
_entity_poly.entity_id
_entity_poly.type
_entity_poly.pdbx_seq_one_letter_code
_entity_poly.pdbx_strand_id
1 'polypeptide(L)'
;MPCSMCGNGASPPGLCATLPPPPQAAAEAMRMNDQPLKAFALDLYGRAGVAPACLRLQEKTALNVNLLLFSAWFGAGLRRELSPQIAAAAQERVEAWHRDIVLPLRAVRRRLKTGPSPAPNAATGALRGTVQSLEIEAELLELEELDAFARTLAAGPSPAAPEPLARAAMLEVVALAAGRPADGQERSDIALILSACFAPQELSPAPPAAPQSVPRETL
;
A
#
# COMPACT_ATOMS: atom_id res chain seq x y z
N MET A 1 -46.95 -58.05 -9.56
CA MET A 1 -45.84 -57.50 -8.76
C MET A 1 -44.60 -57.52 -9.66
N PRO A 2 -43.92 -56.38 -9.87
CA PRO A 2 -43.36 -55.94 -11.16
C PRO A 2 -41.92 -56.45 -11.38
N CYS A 3 -41.51 -56.82 -12.61
CA CYS A 3 -41.20 -56.02 -13.81
C CYS A 3 -39.72 -55.57 -13.82
N SER A 4 -38.92 -56.27 -14.63
CA SER A 4 -37.48 -56.07 -14.84
C SER A 4 -37.20 -54.90 -15.78
N MET A 5 -36.06 -54.27 -15.50
CA MET A 5 -35.51 -53.09 -16.15
C MET A 5 -35.14 -53.32 -17.62
N CYS A 6 -35.45 -52.33 -18.46
CA CYS A 6 -34.61 -51.84 -19.55
C CYS A 6 -34.99 -50.37 -19.78
N GLY A 7 -34.23 -49.46 -19.17
CA GLY A 7 -34.39 -48.03 -19.32
C GLY A 7 -33.78 -47.53 -20.62
N ASN A 8 -34.62 -46.90 -21.45
CA ASN A 8 -34.21 -45.94 -22.47
C ASN A 8 -34.17 -44.56 -21.81
N GLY A 9 -33.01 -43.91 -21.81
CA GLY A 9 -32.85 -42.54 -21.33
C GLY A 9 -31.66 -41.89 -22.02
N ALA A 10 -31.93 -41.18 -23.11
CA ALA A 10 -30.94 -40.39 -23.83
C ALA A 10 -30.41 -39.24 -22.95
N SER A 11 -29.09 -39.12 -22.82
CA SER A 11 -28.45 -37.91 -22.30
C SER A 11 -28.41 -36.82 -23.39
N PRO A 12 -28.72 -35.55 -23.08
CA PRO A 12 -28.46 -34.45 -24.01
C PRO A 12 -26.96 -34.07 -23.97
N PRO A 13 -26.41 -33.50 -25.05
CA PRO A 13 -25.03 -33.02 -25.04
C PRO A 13 -24.96 -31.76 -24.18
N GLY A 14 -24.12 -31.81 -23.13
CA GLY A 14 -23.76 -30.64 -22.35
C GLY A 14 -23.02 -29.64 -23.22
N LEU A 15 -23.68 -28.52 -23.52
CA LEU A 15 -23.03 -27.31 -24.02
C LEU A 15 -22.06 -26.82 -22.94
N CYS A 16 -20.79 -27.21 -23.07
CA CYS A 16 -19.68 -26.55 -22.38
C CYS A 16 -19.53 -25.16 -23.00
N ALA A 17 -20.31 -24.20 -22.53
CA ALA A 17 -20.07 -22.80 -22.79
C ALA A 17 -18.82 -22.40 -22.00
N THR A 18 -17.66 -22.47 -22.63
CA THR A 18 -16.48 -21.75 -22.16
C THR A 18 -16.83 -20.26 -22.18
N LEU A 19 -17.03 -19.67 -21.01
CA LEU A 19 -17.10 -18.22 -20.90
C LEU A 19 -15.80 -17.63 -21.47
N PRO A 20 -15.88 -16.54 -22.26
CA PRO A 20 -14.68 -15.84 -22.70
C PRO A 20 -13.90 -15.37 -21.47
N PRO A 21 -12.55 -15.42 -21.51
CA PRO A 21 -11.74 -14.92 -20.41
C PRO A 21 -12.10 -13.45 -20.17
N PRO A 22 -12.17 -13.00 -18.90
CA PRO A 22 -12.47 -11.61 -18.60
C PRO A 22 -11.43 -10.70 -19.28
N PRO A 23 -11.82 -9.47 -19.66
CA PRO A 23 -10.91 -8.51 -20.25
C PRO A 23 -9.69 -8.29 -19.35
N GLN A 24 -8.51 -8.06 -19.93
CA GLN A 24 -7.23 -7.97 -19.20
C GLN A 24 -7.28 -7.01 -18.01
N ALA A 25 -7.95 -5.86 -18.14
CA ALA A 25 -8.13 -4.91 -17.04
C ALA A 25 -8.94 -5.49 -15.85
N ALA A 26 -9.96 -6.32 -16.11
CA ALA A 26 -10.70 -7.02 -15.06
C ALA A 26 -9.88 -8.18 -14.47
N ALA A 27 -9.00 -8.81 -15.26
CA ALA A 27 -8.07 -9.82 -14.75
C ALA A 27 -6.92 -9.20 -13.93
N GLU A 28 -6.46 -8.00 -14.27
CA GLU A 28 -5.48 -7.21 -13.51
C GLU A 28 -6.08 -6.66 -12.21
N ALA A 29 -7.30 -6.10 -12.27
CA ALA A 29 -8.06 -5.71 -11.08
C ALA A 29 -8.36 -6.92 -10.17
N MET A 30 -8.67 -8.09 -10.73
CA MET A 30 -8.89 -9.32 -9.97
C MET A 30 -7.60 -9.93 -9.41
N ARG A 31 -6.43 -9.67 -10.01
CA ARG A 31 -5.11 -9.99 -9.45
C ARG A 31 -4.73 -9.10 -8.27
N MET A 32 -5.13 -7.83 -8.29
CA MET A 32 -4.86 -6.89 -7.18
C MET A 32 -5.68 -7.20 -5.91
N ASN A 33 -6.87 -7.78 -6.07
CA ASN A 33 -7.81 -8.01 -4.96
C ASN A 33 -7.37 -9.10 -3.96
N ASP A 34 -6.40 -9.95 -4.31
CA ASP A 34 -5.91 -11.03 -3.44
C ASP A 34 -4.37 -11.06 -3.35
N GLN A 35 -3.70 -10.04 -3.90
CA GLN A 35 -2.24 -9.93 -3.83
C GLN A 35 -1.82 -9.65 -2.37
N PRO A 36 -0.89 -10.44 -1.80
CA PRO A 36 -0.35 -10.18 -0.47
C PRO A 36 0.29 -8.79 -0.40
N LEU A 37 0.12 -8.10 0.72
CA LEU A 37 0.64 -6.75 0.96
C LEU A 37 2.12 -6.64 0.63
N LYS A 38 2.93 -7.63 1.03
CA LYS A 38 4.38 -7.65 0.77
C LYS A 38 4.70 -7.53 -0.72
N ALA A 39 4.00 -8.29 -1.58
CA ALA A 39 4.22 -8.23 -3.02
C ALA A 39 3.79 -6.88 -3.59
N PHE A 40 2.65 -6.34 -3.12
CA PHE A 40 2.16 -5.03 -3.54
C PHE A 40 3.14 -3.91 -3.14
N ALA A 41 3.61 -3.93 -1.90
CA ALA A 41 4.51 -2.93 -1.34
C ALA A 41 5.85 -2.90 -2.10
N LEU A 42 6.43 -4.08 -2.39
CA LEU A 42 7.67 -4.19 -3.15
C LEU A 42 7.53 -3.66 -4.58
N ASP A 43 6.44 -4.02 -5.25
CA ASP A 43 6.16 -3.53 -6.61
C ASP A 43 5.96 -2.00 -6.61
N LEU A 44 5.07 -1.48 -5.76
CA LEU A 44 4.78 -0.05 -5.66
C LEU A 44 6.04 0.76 -5.32
N TYR A 45 6.84 0.31 -4.35
CA TYR A 45 8.06 1.01 -3.95
C TYR A 45 9.12 1.05 -5.05
N GLY A 46 9.12 0.05 -5.94
CA GLY A 46 9.98 -0.01 -7.13
C GLY A 46 9.56 0.93 -8.27
N ARG A 47 8.35 1.51 -8.22
CA ARG A 47 7.86 2.41 -9.26
C ARG A 47 8.52 3.79 -9.19
N ALA A 48 8.65 4.44 -10.34
CA ALA A 48 9.36 5.70 -10.48
C ALA A 48 8.81 6.79 -9.54
N GLY A 49 9.70 7.42 -8.77
CA GLY A 49 9.35 8.53 -7.88
C GLY A 49 8.75 8.13 -6.52
N VAL A 50 8.29 6.88 -6.34
CA VAL A 50 7.66 6.42 -5.09
C VAL A 50 8.65 6.44 -3.94
N ALA A 51 9.81 5.80 -4.07
CA ALA A 51 10.81 5.77 -2.99
C ALA A 51 11.24 7.18 -2.53
N PRO A 52 11.58 8.14 -3.42
CA PRO A 52 11.83 9.53 -3.01
C PRO A 52 10.67 10.21 -2.30
N ALA A 53 9.42 9.97 -2.73
CA ALA A 53 8.24 10.54 -2.07
C ALA A 53 8.03 9.96 -0.67
N CYS A 54 8.17 8.64 -0.51
CA CYS A 54 8.13 7.97 0.80
C CYS A 54 9.21 8.52 1.76
N LEU A 55 10.43 8.74 1.26
CA LEU A 55 11.52 9.31 2.05
C LEU A 55 11.21 10.74 2.51
N ARG A 56 10.69 11.60 1.62
CA ARG A 56 10.28 12.98 2.01
C ARG A 56 9.21 12.97 3.09
N LEU A 57 8.19 12.11 2.95
CA LEU A 57 7.14 11.96 3.96
C LEU A 57 7.75 11.48 5.29
N GLN A 58 8.57 10.42 5.27
CA GLN A 58 9.23 9.91 6.47
C GLN A 58 10.11 10.96 7.16
N GLU A 59 10.91 11.71 6.41
CA GLU A 59 11.80 12.74 6.98
C GLU A 59 11.03 13.88 7.63
N LYS A 60 9.87 14.23 7.07
CA LYS A 60 9.05 15.35 7.54
C LYS A 60 8.13 15.02 8.70
N THR A 61 7.60 13.79 8.74
CA THR A 61 6.57 13.40 9.72
C THR A 61 6.97 12.23 10.62
N ALA A 62 8.19 11.71 10.47
CA ALA A 62 8.63 10.46 11.11
C ALA A 62 7.76 9.23 10.79
N LEU A 63 6.98 9.31 9.71
CA LEU A 63 6.08 8.25 9.24
C LEU A 63 6.82 6.92 9.03
N ASN A 64 6.20 5.83 9.50
CA ASN A 64 6.56 4.48 9.08
C ASN A 64 6.08 4.24 7.64
N VAL A 65 7.03 4.07 6.71
CA VAL A 65 6.75 3.83 5.28
C VAL A 65 5.92 2.56 5.08
N ASN A 66 6.08 1.53 5.92
CA ASN A 66 5.27 0.32 5.82
C ASN A 66 3.79 0.58 6.09
N LEU A 67 3.44 1.47 7.02
CA LEU A 67 2.05 1.88 7.25
C LEU A 67 1.49 2.68 6.07
N LEU A 68 2.32 3.49 5.40
CA LEU A 68 1.91 4.19 4.19
C LEU A 68 1.60 3.21 3.05
N LEU A 69 2.49 2.25 2.80
CA LEU A 69 2.29 1.23 1.77
C LEU A 69 1.11 0.31 2.10
N PHE A 70 0.93 -0.04 3.38
CA PHE A 70 -0.25 -0.72 3.88
C PHE A 70 -1.54 0.04 3.56
N SER A 71 -1.60 1.34 3.84
CA SER A 71 -2.80 2.15 3.57
C SER A 71 -3.15 2.23 2.09
N ALA A 72 -2.14 2.33 1.21
CA ALA A 72 -2.32 2.28 -0.23
C ALA A 72 -2.90 0.92 -0.66
N TRP A 73 -2.34 -0.19 -0.17
CA TRP A 73 -2.85 -1.53 -0.45
C TRP A 73 -4.25 -1.78 0.12
N PHE A 74 -4.55 -1.25 1.31
CA PHE A 74 -5.85 -1.43 1.95
C PHE A 74 -6.98 -0.79 1.14
N GLY A 75 -6.74 0.41 0.60
CA GLY A 75 -7.71 1.09 -0.26
C GLY A 75 -7.70 0.60 -1.71
N ALA A 76 -6.53 0.39 -2.31
CA ALA A 76 -6.39 0.03 -3.72
C ALA A 76 -6.59 -1.47 -3.98
N GLY A 77 -5.93 -2.31 -3.18
CA GLY A 77 -5.94 -3.77 -3.29
C GLY A 77 -7.17 -4.38 -2.63
N LEU A 78 -7.37 -4.16 -1.33
CA LEU A 78 -8.54 -4.75 -0.65
C LEU A 78 -9.86 -4.02 -0.93
N ARG A 79 -9.81 -2.81 -1.50
CA ARG A 79 -10.97 -1.93 -1.71
C ARG A 79 -11.73 -1.64 -0.42
N ARG A 80 -11.02 -1.34 0.66
CA ARG A 80 -11.62 -1.10 1.99
C ARG A 80 -11.34 0.30 2.48
N GLU A 81 -12.26 0.82 3.29
CA GLU A 81 -12.09 2.10 3.97
C GLU A 81 -11.21 1.90 5.21
N LEU A 82 -10.10 2.62 5.27
CA LEU A 82 -9.24 2.65 6.44
C LEU A 82 -9.73 3.75 7.40
N SER A 83 -10.55 3.38 8.39
CA SER A 83 -10.99 4.33 9.40
C SER A 83 -9.85 4.74 10.33
N PRO A 84 -9.95 5.88 11.03
CA PRO A 84 -8.94 6.31 12.01
C PRO A 84 -8.65 5.24 13.07
N GLN A 85 -9.67 4.49 13.51
CA GLN A 85 -9.51 3.42 14.49
C GLN A 85 -8.72 2.24 13.93
N ILE A 86 -8.95 1.86 12.66
CA ILE A 86 -8.19 0.80 12.00
C ILE A 86 -6.75 1.25 11.77
N ALA A 87 -6.53 2.50 11.34
CA ALA A 87 -5.19 3.06 11.15
C ALA A 87 -4.39 3.07 12.46
N ALA A 88 -5.00 3.51 13.56
CA ALA A 88 -4.37 3.50 14.89
C ALA A 88 -4.05 2.07 15.37
N ALA A 89 -4.96 1.12 15.17
CA ALA A 89 -4.73 -0.28 15.53
C ALA A 89 -3.62 -0.93 14.67
N ALA A 90 -3.55 -0.60 13.38
CA ALA A 90 -2.47 -1.04 12.50
C ALA A 90 -1.11 -0.48 12.96
N GLN A 91 -1.06 0.80 13.34
CA GLN A 91 0.16 1.39 13.91
C GLN A 91 0.56 0.69 15.21
N GLU A 92 -0.37 0.56 16.17
CA GLU A 92 -0.12 -0.09 17.46
C GLU A 92 0.44 -1.51 17.29
N ARG A 93 -0.06 -2.26 16.29
CA ARG A 93 0.39 -3.63 15.99
C ARG A 93 1.88 -3.72 15.68
N VAL A 94 2.45 -2.72 15.02
CA VAL A 94 3.86 -2.73 14.57
C VAL A 94 4.75 -1.75 15.33
N GLU A 95 4.19 -0.85 16.14
CA GLU A 95 4.91 0.23 16.83
C GLU A 95 6.13 -0.26 17.62
N ALA A 96 5.96 -1.31 18.44
CA ALA A 96 7.05 -1.83 19.27
C ALA A 96 8.17 -2.44 18.41
N TRP A 97 7.82 -3.23 17.39
CA TRP A 97 8.81 -3.80 16.47
C TRP A 97 9.54 -2.71 15.69
N HIS A 98 8.82 -1.71 15.18
CA HIS A 98 9.40 -0.59 14.45
C HIS A 98 10.40 0.18 15.30
N ARG A 99 10.00 0.51 16.54
CA ARG A 99 10.81 1.26 17.48
C ARG A 99 12.03 0.49 17.96
N ASP A 100 11.88 -0.79 18.29
CA ASP A 100 12.91 -1.54 19.01
C ASP A 100 13.82 -2.35 18.06
N ILE A 101 13.38 -2.60 16.82
CA ILE A 101 14.14 -3.39 15.84
C ILE A 101 14.50 -2.56 14.60
N VAL A 102 13.52 -2.02 13.88
CA VAL A 102 13.76 -1.33 12.59
C VAL A 102 14.55 -0.03 12.78
N LEU A 103 14.12 0.84 13.70
CA LEU A 103 14.77 2.13 13.94
C LEU A 103 16.22 1.99 14.42
N PRO A 104 16.58 1.07 15.33
CA PRO A 104 17.97 0.82 15.71
C PRO A 104 18.84 0.30 14.56
N LEU A 105 18.35 -0.63 13.73
CA LEU A 105 19.08 -1.10 12.54
C LEU A 105 19.34 0.06 11.58
N ARG A 106 18.32 0.89 11.33
CA ARG A 106 18.44 2.10 10.51
C ARG A 106 19.45 3.10 11.08
N ALA A 107 19.46 3.28 12.40
CA ALA A 107 20.41 4.16 13.07
C ALA A 107 21.85 3.66 12.91
N VAL A 108 22.10 2.36 13.10
CA VAL A 108 23.42 1.73 12.87
C VAL A 108 23.85 1.90 11.40
N ARG A 109 22.98 1.58 10.44
CA ARG A 109 23.26 1.74 9.01
C ARG A 109 23.61 3.18 8.65
N ARG A 110 22.88 4.17 9.20
CA ARG A 110 23.14 5.60 8.98
C ARG A 110 24.49 6.00 9.58
N ARG A 111 24.80 5.58 10.81
CA ARG A 111 26.08 5.86 11.47
C ARG A 111 27.26 5.29 10.69
N LEU A 112 27.19 4.04 10.22
CA LEU A 112 28.26 3.42 9.42
C LEU A 112 28.61 4.19 8.13
N LYS A 113 27.75 5.09 7.63
CA LYS A 113 28.06 5.96 6.49
C LYS A 113 29.08 7.06 6.83
N THR A 114 29.10 7.53 8.08
CA THR A 114 29.87 8.72 8.48
C THR A 114 30.78 8.52 9.70
N GLY A 115 30.62 7.42 10.45
CA GLY A 115 31.44 7.12 11.63
C GLY A 115 30.67 6.48 12.79
N PRO A 116 31.34 6.16 13.90
CA PRO A 116 32.70 6.57 14.27
C PRO A 116 33.79 5.72 13.57
N SER A 117 35.06 6.12 13.76
CA SER A 117 36.22 5.29 13.38
C SER A 117 36.02 3.85 13.87
N PRO A 118 36.23 2.83 13.02
CA PRO A 118 36.96 2.89 11.75
C PRO A 118 36.13 3.26 10.50
N ALA A 119 34.83 3.57 10.61
CA ALA A 119 34.02 3.97 9.46
C ALA A 119 34.28 5.44 9.04
N PRO A 120 34.18 5.79 7.75
CA PRO A 120 33.86 4.90 6.62
C PRO A 120 35.11 4.26 5.99
N ASN A 121 35.04 2.96 5.71
CA ASN A 121 35.99 2.20 4.90
C ASN A 121 35.30 1.00 4.23
N ALA A 122 36.01 0.27 3.35
CA ALA A 122 35.45 -0.87 2.61
C ALA A 122 34.83 -1.96 3.51
N ALA A 123 35.50 -2.36 4.59
CA ALA A 123 34.98 -3.37 5.52
C ALA A 123 33.71 -2.88 6.25
N THR A 124 33.69 -1.63 6.72
CA THR A 124 32.49 -1.03 7.32
C THR A 124 31.36 -0.80 6.32
N GLY A 125 31.69 -0.63 5.03
CA GLY A 125 30.72 -0.57 3.93
C GLY A 125 30.03 -1.92 3.69
N ALA A 126 30.80 -3.02 3.73
CA ALA A 126 30.23 -4.37 3.68
C ALA A 126 29.32 -4.63 4.88
N LEU A 127 29.76 -4.30 6.10
CA LEU A 127 28.93 -4.38 7.31
C LEU A 127 27.64 -3.55 7.17
N ARG A 128 27.74 -2.31 6.66
CA ARG A 128 26.58 -1.46 6.40
C ARG A 128 25.60 -2.12 5.42
N GLY A 129 26.10 -2.82 4.41
CA GLY A 129 25.29 -3.62 3.48
C GLY A 129 24.54 -4.74 4.20
N THR A 130 25.21 -5.51 5.06
CA THR A 130 24.55 -6.55 5.88
C THR A 130 23.48 -5.97 6.80
N VAL A 131 23.77 -4.86 7.49
CA VAL A 131 22.77 -4.18 8.34
C VAL A 131 21.59 -3.68 7.51
N GLN A 132 21.83 -3.19 6.30
CA GLN A 132 20.76 -2.79 5.39
C GLN A 132 19.87 -3.98 5.00
N SER A 133 20.43 -5.15 4.72
CA SER A 133 19.65 -6.35 4.43
C SER A 133 18.80 -6.78 5.63
N LEU A 134 19.35 -6.73 6.85
CA LEU A 134 18.61 -7.03 8.08
C LEU A 134 17.52 -6.00 8.37
N GLU A 135 17.76 -4.71 8.11
CA GLU A 135 16.75 -3.64 8.21
C GLU A 135 15.58 -3.94 7.27
N ILE A 136 15.87 -4.27 6.01
CA ILE A 136 14.83 -4.59 5.02
C ILE A 136 14.08 -5.86 5.44
N GLU A 137 14.75 -6.90 5.89
CA GLU A 137 14.10 -8.13 6.38
C GLU A 137 13.16 -7.84 7.55
N ALA A 138 13.59 -7.01 8.51
CA ALA A 138 12.75 -6.57 9.62
C ALA A 138 11.54 -5.74 9.16
N GLU A 139 11.69 -4.88 8.16
CA GLU A 139 10.58 -4.15 7.54
C GLU A 139 9.61 -5.08 6.80
N LEU A 140 10.09 -6.15 6.16
CA LEU A 140 9.23 -7.13 5.48
C LEU A 140 8.39 -7.94 6.48
N LEU A 141 8.92 -8.24 7.66
CA LEU A 141 8.15 -8.88 8.75
C LEU A 141 7.03 -7.97 9.28
N GLU A 142 7.26 -6.65 9.35
CA GLU A 142 6.18 -5.70 9.68
C GLU A 142 5.04 -5.74 8.66
N LEU A 143 5.37 -5.82 7.36
CA LEU A 143 4.35 -5.95 6.32
C LEU A 143 3.56 -7.26 6.44
N GLU A 144 4.21 -8.36 6.82
CA GLU A 144 3.51 -9.64 7.05
C GLU A 144 2.53 -9.54 8.24
N GLU A 145 2.92 -8.87 9.33
CA GLU A 145 2.03 -8.61 10.47
C GLU A 145 0.85 -7.70 10.10
N LEU A 146 1.08 -6.67 9.28
CA LEU A 146 0.02 -5.78 8.79
C LEU A 146 -0.95 -6.49 7.83
N ASP A 147 -0.45 -7.36 6.96
CA ASP A 147 -1.26 -8.21 6.09
C ASP A 147 -2.16 -9.13 6.93
N ALA A 148 -1.58 -9.83 7.90
CA ALA A 148 -2.31 -10.71 8.81
C ALA A 148 -3.37 -9.93 9.58
N PHE A 149 -3.03 -8.76 10.14
CA PHE A 149 -3.98 -7.87 10.80
C PHE A 149 -5.16 -7.52 9.90
N ALA A 150 -4.92 -7.06 8.66
CA ALA A 150 -6.00 -6.72 7.74
C ALA A 150 -6.94 -7.89 7.42
N ARG A 151 -6.41 -9.13 7.37
CA ARG A 151 -7.22 -10.34 7.15
C ARG A 151 -8.12 -10.69 8.34
N THR A 152 -7.78 -10.26 9.56
CA THR A 152 -8.65 -10.45 10.73
C THR A 152 -9.86 -9.53 10.74
N LEU A 153 -9.76 -8.37 10.07
CA LEU A 153 -10.80 -7.37 10.07
C LEU A 153 -12.00 -7.87 9.23
N ALA A 154 -13.16 -8.04 9.86
CA ALA A 154 -14.39 -8.39 9.19
C ALA A 154 -14.95 -7.18 8.41
N ALA A 155 -14.50 -7.00 7.16
CA ALA A 155 -15.18 -6.12 6.22
C ALA A 155 -15.00 -6.63 4.78
N GLY A 156 -16.11 -6.72 4.06
CA GLY A 156 -16.09 -6.91 2.61
C GLY A 156 -15.59 -5.66 1.89
N PRO A 157 -15.34 -5.76 0.57
CA PRO A 157 -14.95 -4.61 -0.23
C PRO A 157 -16.03 -3.53 -0.21
N SER A 158 -15.60 -2.27 -0.12
CA SER A 158 -16.43 -1.09 -0.26
C SER A 158 -16.93 -0.95 -1.70
N PRO A 159 -18.17 -0.47 -1.92
CA PRO A 159 -18.68 -0.18 -3.26
C PRO A 159 -17.97 1.01 -3.92
N ALA A 160 -17.24 1.82 -3.14
CA ALA A 160 -16.49 2.96 -3.68
C ALA A 160 -15.37 2.51 -4.65
N ALA A 161 -14.94 3.45 -5.49
CA ALA A 161 -13.80 3.25 -6.36
C ALA A 161 -12.50 3.07 -5.51
N PRO A 162 -11.52 2.28 -5.98
CA PRO A 162 -10.29 2.03 -5.22
C PRO A 162 -9.44 3.28 -4.98
N GLU A 163 -9.38 4.21 -5.94
CA GLU A 163 -8.51 5.39 -5.84
C GLU A 163 -8.90 6.34 -4.70
N PRO A 164 -10.17 6.73 -4.51
CA PRO A 164 -10.56 7.57 -3.37
C PRO A 164 -10.33 6.88 -2.02
N LEU A 165 -10.50 5.55 -1.96
CA LEU A 165 -10.24 4.77 -0.74
C LEU A 165 -8.76 4.79 -0.39
N ALA A 166 -7.87 4.51 -1.36
CA ALA A 166 -6.43 4.55 -1.16
C ALA A 166 -5.95 5.96 -0.80
N ARG A 167 -6.48 6.99 -1.45
CA ARG A 167 -6.19 8.39 -1.13
C ARG A 167 -6.55 8.73 0.31
N ALA A 168 -7.78 8.41 0.73
CA ALA A 168 -8.25 8.67 2.09
C ALA A 168 -7.40 7.91 3.13
N ALA A 169 -7.11 6.63 2.87
CA ALA A 169 -6.29 5.80 3.75
C ALA A 169 -4.86 6.37 3.93
N MET A 170 -4.22 6.80 2.85
CA MET A 170 -2.88 7.39 2.92
C MET A 170 -2.88 8.74 3.63
N LEU A 171 -3.91 9.57 3.43
CA LEU A 171 -4.07 10.83 4.15
C LEU A 171 -4.28 10.59 5.65
N GLU A 172 -5.03 9.56 6.03
CA GLU A 172 -5.25 9.18 7.41
C GLU A 172 -3.93 8.78 8.10
N VAL A 173 -3.13 7.93 7.46
CA VAL A 173 -1.84 7.50 8.00
C VAL A 173 -0.84 8.66 8.11
N VAL A 174 -0.81 9.56 7.12
CA VAL A 174 0.03 10.77 7.21
C VAL A 174 -0.45 11.71 8.33
N ALA A 175 -1.77 11.86 8.50
CA ALA A 175 -2.32 12.69 9.55
C ALA A 175 -2.05 12.14 10.95
N LEU A 176 -2.14 10.81 11.10
CA LEU A 176 -1.81 10.09 12.33
C LEU A 176 -0.33 10.30 12.71
N ALA A 177 0.59 10.13 11.76
CA ALA A 177 2.01 10.34 12.00
C ALA A 177 2.36 11.80 12.32
N ALA A 178 1.74 12.76 11.61
CA ALA A 178 2.03 14.18 11.79
C ALA A 178 1.32 14.82 12.98
N GLY A 179 0.27 14.18 13.53
CA GLY A 179 -0.62 14.79 14.53
C GLY A 179 -1.44 15.97 13.99
N ARG A 180 -1.53 16.12 12.67
CA ARG A 180 -2.23 17.20 11.95
C ARG A 180 -2.61 16.76 10.53
N PRO A 181 -3.57 17.42 9.87
CA PRO A 181 -3.84 17.17 8.46
C PRO A 181 -2.59 17.36 7.58
N ALA A 182 -2.50 16.55 6.52
CA ALA A 182 -1.43 16.63 5.53
C ALA A 182 -1.40 18.02 4.87
N ASP A 183 -0.21 18.60 4.71
CA ASP A 183 -0.02 19.87 4.02
C ASP A 183 0.12 19.73 2.50
N GLY A 184 0.39 20.84 1.80
CA GLY A 184 0.45 20.85 0.33
C GLY A 184 1.54 19.94 -0.25
N GLN A 185 2.71 19.88 0.39
CA GLN A 185 3.80 19.02 -0.08
C GLN A 185 3.50 17.55 0.20
N GLU A 186 3.00 17.24 1.41
CA GLU A 186 2.62 15.88 1.79
C GLU A 186 1.52 15.34 0.89
N ARG A 187 0.51 16.15 0.55
CA ARG A 187 -0.54 15.79 -0.42
C ARG A 187 0.00 15.55 -1.83
N SER A 188 1.01 16.31 -2.24
CA SER A 188 1.65 16.14 -3.55
C SER A 188 2.44 14.83 -3.61
N ASP A 189 3.14 14.49 -2.53
CA ASP A 189 3.86 13.22 -2.40
C ASP A 189 2.89 12.03 -2.37
N ILE A 190 1.77 12.14 -1.63
CA ILE A 190 0.68 11.14 -1.66
C ILE A 190 0.12 10.99 -3.07
N ALA A 191 -0.16 12.09 -3.78
CA ALA A 191 -0.71 12.05 -5.13
C ALA A 191 0.24 11.35 -6.12
N LEU A 192 1.56 11.55 -5.98
CA LEU A 192 2.56 10.84 -6.77
C LEU A 192 2.49 9.32 -6.50
N ILE A 193 2.55 8.92 -5.23
CA ILE A 193 2.51 7.50 -4.86
C ILE A 193 1.18 6.87 -5.32
N LEU A 194 0.07 7.57 -5.15
CA LEU A 194 -1.24 7.12 -5.57
C LEU A 194 -1.35 6.95 -7.09
N SER A 195 -0.76 7.87 -7.87
CA SER A 195 -0.70 7.75 -9.33
C SER A 195 0.08 6.50 -9.76
N ALA A 196 1.05 6.09 -8.93
CA ALA A 196 1.78 4.85 -9.11
C ALA A 196 1.03 3.63 -8.58
N CYS A 197 -0.15 3.72 -7.95
CA CYS A 197 -0.95 2.53 -7.58
C CYS A 197 -1.85 2.05 -8.73
N PHE A 198 -2.21 2.94 -9.65
CA PHE A 198 -3.28 2.73 -10.63
C PHE A 198 -2.76 2.82 -12.06
N ALA A 199 -3.46 2.16 -12.99
CA ALA A 199 -3.26 2.47 -14.40
C ALA A 199 -3.76 3.91 -14.67
N PRO A 200 -3.20 4.63 -15.67
CA PRO A 200 -3.61 6.01 -15.97
C PRO A 200 -5.13 6.19 -16.18
N GLN A 201 -5.82 5.14 -16.63
CA GLN A 201 -7.26 5.11 -16.90
C GLN A 201 -8.13 4.96 -15.63
N GLU A 202 -7.54 4.60 -14.50
CA GLU A 202 -8.22 4.34 -13.22
C GLU A 202 -8.11 5.51 -12.23
N LEU A 203 -7.32 6.54 -12.55
CA LEU A 203 -7.27 7.77 -11.75
C LEU A 203 -8.58 8.55 -11.87
N SER A 204 -9.19 8.86 -10.74
CA SER A 204 -10.30 9.82 -10.67
C SER A 204 -9.84 11.18 -11.23
N PRO A 205 -10.66 11.88 -12.03
CA PRO A 205 -10.32 13.19 -12.54
C PRO A 205 -10.02 14.12 -11.37
N ALA A 206 -8.91 14.87 -11.47
CA ALA A 206 -8.54 15.86 -10.47
C ALA A 206 -9.74 16.79 -10.21
N PRO A 207 -10.06 17.11 -8.94
CA PRO A 207 -11.12 18.06 -8.65
C PRO A 207 -10.82 19.36 -9.42
N PRO A 208 -11.83 20.00 -10.04
CA PRO A 208 -11.61 21.22 -10.80
C PRO A 208 -10.93 22.25 -9.90
N ALA A 209 -9.89 22.90 -10.43
CA ALA A 209 -9.18 23.96 -9.73
C ALA A 209 -10.21 24.97 -9.21
N ALA A 210 -10.16 25.27 -7.91
CA ALA A 210 -11.02 26.28 -7.31
C ALA A 210 -10.89 27.58 -8.13
N PRO A 211 -12.01 28.26 -8.46
CA PRO A 211 -11.96 29.46 -9.27
C PRO A 211 -11.03 30.46 -8.61
N GLN A 212 -10.00 30.88 -9.34
CA GLN A 212 -9.10 31.92 -8.90
C GLN A 212 -9.92 33.18 -8.68
N SER A 213 -9.97 33.65 -7.44
CA SER A 213 -10.61 34.93 -7.10
C SER A 213 -9.84 36.04 -7.81
N VAL A 214 -10.41 36.57 -8.88
CA VAL A 214 -9.92 37.77 -9.55
C VAL A 214 -9.93 38.90 -8.51
N PRO A 215 -8.80 39.58 -8.25
CA PRO A 215 -8.80 40.73 -7.36
C PRO A 215 -9.74 41.79 -7.93
N ARG A 216 -10.72 42.25 -7.13
CA ARG A 216 -11.46 43.47 -7.43
C ARG A 216 -10.49 44.65 -7.31
N GLU A 217 -9.79 44.96 -8.39
CA GLU A 217 -9.29 46.32 -8.59
C GLU A 217 -10.51 47.19 -8.93
N THR A 218 -10.86 48.12 -8.04
CA THR A 218 -11.76 49.22 -8.39
C THR A 218 -11.36 50.43 -7.55
N LEU A 219 -10.86 51.44 -8.27
CA LEU A 219 -11.08 52.89 -8.14
C LEU A 219 -11.36 53.45 -6.74
#